data_AF-A0A9D2II19-F1
#
_entry.id   AF-A0A9D2II19-F1
#
_cell.length_a   1.000
_cell.length_b   1.000
_cell.length_c   1.000
_cell.angle_alpha   90.00
_cell.angle_beta   90.00
_cell.angle_gamma   90.00
#
_symmetry.space_group_name_H-M   'P 1'
#
loop_
_entity.id
_entity.type
_entity.pdbx_description
1 polymer ?
#
loop_
_entity_poly.entity_id
_entity_poly.type
_entity_poly.pdbx_seq_one_letter_code
_entity_poly.pdbx_strand_id
1 'polypeptide(L)'
;MTVQSMLLGCLVMFGVTYATKGVTLLLAKRNITNRFVRSFLYYLPYSVLAVMVFPGMLFETASIWSGIAGTAVAVLLSFFRRGLLTVSLASIAAVFLTDMILLLV
;
A
#
# COMPACT_ATOMS: atom_id res chain seq x y z
N MET A 1 7.49 -13.56 29.66
CA MET A 1 7.73 -13.67 28.21
C MET A 1 9.17 -13.23 27.96
N THR A 2 10.06 -14.19 27.68
CA THR A 2 11.52 -14.00 27.69
C THR A 2 12.04 -13.53 26.32
N VAL A 3 13.00 -12.60 26.32
CA VAL A 3 13.61 -12.02 25.11
C VAL A 3 14.18 -13.10 24.17
N GLN A 4 14.60 -14.24 24.70
CA GLN A 4 15.03 -15.41 23.92
C GLN A 4 13.97 -15.93 22.95
N SER A 5 12.68 -15.97 23.31
CA SER A 5 11.63 -16.47 22.41
C SER A 5 11.28 -15.48 21.30
N MET A 6 11.42 -14.17 21.55
CA MET A 6 11.28 -13.15 20.51
C MET A 6 12.41 -13.21 19.48
N LEU A 7 13.64 -13.45 19.95
CA LEU A 7 14.81 -13.59 19.07
C LEU A 7 14.72 -14.85 18.21
N LEU A 8 14.31 -15.97 18.82
CA LEU A 8 14.09 -17.23 18.10
C LEU A 8 12.96 -17.09 17.07
N GLY A 9 11.87 -16.40 17.44
CA GLY A 9 10.77 -16.09 16.52
C GLY A 9 11.20 -15.22 15.33
N CYS A 10 12.02 -14.18 15.56
CA CYS A 10 12.57 -13.35 14.48
C CYS A 10 13.48 -14.17 13.55
N LEU A 11 14.33 -15.04 14.09
CA LEU A 11 15.21 -15.89 13.29
C LEU A 11 14.42 -16.85 12.40
N VAL A 12 13.37 -17.47 12.94
CA VAL A 12 12.46 -18.35 12.19
C VAL A 12 11.70 -17.57 11.13
N MET A 13 11.14 -16.41 11.46
CA MET A 13 10.43 -15.56 10.50
C MET A 13 11.35 -15.11 9.36
N PHE A 14 12.59 -14.72 9.68
CA PHE A 14 13.62 -14.38 8.70
C PHE A 14 13.91 -15.57 7.79
N GLY A 15 14.20 -16.74 8.35
CA GLY A 15 14.48 -17.96 7.60
C GLY A 15 13.35 -18.35 6.65
N VAL A 16 12.10 -18.38 7.14
CA VAL A 16 10.93 -18.72 6.33
C VAL A 16 10.71 -17.69 5.23
N THR A 17 10.76 -16.38 5.53
CA THR A 17 10.52 -15.33 4.53
C THR A 17 11.55 -15.35 3.41
N TYR A 18 12.84 -15.55 3.74
CA TYR A 18 13.90 -15.65 2.73
C TYR A 18 13.81 -16.94 1.93
N ALA A 19 13.46 -18.06 2.56
CA ALA A 19 13.23 -19.31 1.86
C ALA A 19 12.08 -19.17 0.85
N THR A 20 10.93 -18.63 1.24
CA THR A 20 9.78 -18.45 0.34
C THR A 20 10.07 -17.44 -0.77
N LYS A 21 10.75 -16.32 -0.48
CA LYS A 21 11.16 -15.33 -1.49
C LYS A 21 12.18 -15.92 -2.49
N GLY A 22 13.18 -16.65 -2.01
CA GLY A 22 14.17 -17.31 -2.85
C GLY A 22 13.54 -18.39 -3.75
N VAL A 23 12.65 -19.20 -3.19
CA VAL A 23 11.93 -20.26 -3.93
C VAL A 23 10.98 -19.68 -4.98
N THR A 24 10.24 -18.61 -4.65
CA THR A 24 9.34 -17.95 -5.62
C THR A 24 10.11 -17.29 -6.76
N LEU A 25 11.27 -16.67 -6.49
CA LEU A 25 12.17 -16.14 -7.53
C LEU A 25 12.77 -17.26 -8.42
N LEU A 26 13.07 -18.43 -7.86
CA LEU A 26 13.56 -19.58 -8.63
C LEU A 26 12.49 -20.16 -9.55
N LEU A 27 11.25 -20.33 -9.06
CA LEU A 27 10.14 -20.84 -9.86
C LEU A 27 9.67 -19.84 -10.94
N ALA A 28 9.71 -18.55 -10.64
CA ALA A 28 9.28 -17.48 -11.56
C ALA A 28 10.24 -17.25 -12.74
N LYS A 29 11.41 -17.91 -12.79
CA LYS A 29 12.34 -17.85 -13.94
C LYS A 29 11.85 -18.55 -15.20
N ARG A 30 10.73 -19.28 -15.17
CA ARG A 30 10.16 -19.83 -16.41
C ARG A 30 9.63 -18.70 -17.31
N ASN A 31 10.21 -18.57 -18.50
CA ASN A 31 9.71 -17.67 -19.53
C ASN A 31 8.28 -18.07 -19.91
N ILE A 32 7.31 -17.25 -19.53
CA ILE A 32 5.91 -17.42 -19.90
C ILE A 32 5.77 -17.10 -21.39
N THR A 33 5.57 -18.15 -22.20
CA THR A 33 5.48 -18.06 -23.67
C THR A 33 4.15 -17.50 -24.16
N ASN A 34 3.09 -17.57 -23.36
CA ASN A 34 1.76 -17.11 -23.75
C ASN A 34 1.56 -15.60 -23.47
N ARG A 35 1.23 -14.83 -24.53
CA ARG A 35 1.01 -13.38 -24.48
C ARG A 35 -0.12 -12.97 -23.52
N PHE A 36 -1.17 -13.78 -23.40
CA PHE A 36 -2.31 -13.48 -22.53
C PHE A 36 -1.91 -13.52 -21.05
N VAL A 37 -1.25 -14.62 -20.64
CA VAL A 37 -0.81 -14.82 -19.25
C VAL A 37 0.25 -13.79 -18.85
N ARG A 38 1.17 -13.44 -19.76
CA ARG A 38 2.16 -12.38 -19.51
C ARG A 38 1.53 -11.01 -19.29
N SER A 39 0.51 -10.66 -20.08
CA SER A 39 -0.19 -9.38 -19.94
C SER A 39 -1.00 -9.35 -18.64
N PHE A 40 -1.64 -10.46 -18.27
CA PHE A 40 -2.36 -10.61 -17.01
C PHE A 40 -1.42 -10.45 -15.80
N LEU A 41 -0.31 -11.19 -15.74
CA LEU A 41 0.65 -11.13 -14.62
C LEU A 41 1.36 -9.77 -14.49
N TYR A 42 1.44 -8.99 -15.56
CA TYR A 42 2.02 -7.65 -15.48
C TYR A 42 1.07 -6.64 -14.81
N TYR A 43 -0.23 -6.77 -15.04
CA TYR A 43 -1.25 -5.89 -14.44
C TYR A 43 -1.66 -6.33 -13.02
N LEU A 44 -1.61 -7.63 -12.74
CA LEU A 44 -2.10 -8.20 -11.48
C LEU A 44 -1.50 -7.58 -10.22
N PRO A 45 -0.17 -7.41 -10.07
CA PRO A 45 0.43 -6.89 -8.85
C PRO A 45 -0.01 -5.46 -8.57
N TYR A 46 -0.05 -4.61 -9.59
CA TYR A 46 -0.46 -3.21 -9.45
C TYR A 46 -1.95 -3.09 -9.14
N SER A 47 -2.80 -3.87 -9.81
CA SER A 47 -4.24 -3.91 -9.54
C SER A 47 -4.52 -4.42 -8.12
N VAL A 48 -3.84 -5.48 -7.68
CA VAL A 48 -4.02 -6.02 -6.33
C VAL A 48 -3.53 -5.05 -5.26
N LEU A 49 -2.38 -4.40 -5.48
CA LEU A 49 -1.88 -3.36 -4.57
C LEU A 49 -2.88 -2.20 -4.44
N ALA A 50 -3.43 -1.73 -5.56
CA ALA A 50 -4.44 -0.68 -5.57
C ALA A 50 -5.71 -1.10 -4.83
N VAL A 51 -6.22 -2.32 -5.08
CA VAL A 51 -7.43 -2.84 -4.41
C VAL A 51 -7.22 -3.03 -2.91
N MET A 52 -5.99 -3.28 -2.44
CA MET A 52 -5.69 -3.34 -1.01
C MET A 52 -5.65 -1.95 -0.36
N VAL A 53 -5.08 -0.95 -1.04
CA VAL A 53 -4.87 0.39 -0.47
C VAL A 53 -6.11 1.27 -0.59
N PHE A 54 -6.87 1.16 -1.68
CA PHE A 54 -8.01 2.02 -1.98
C PHE A 54 -9.11 1.99 -0.91
N PRO A 55 -9.52 0.83 -0.37
CA PRO A 55 -10.45 0.76 0.76
C PRO A 55 -9.88 1.43 2.01
N GLY A 56 -8.60 1.19 2.31
CA GLY A 56 -7.94 1.79 3.48
C GLY A 56 -7.95 3.32 3.43
N MET A 57 -7.74 3.92 2.26
CA MET A 57 -7.77 5.39 2.14
C MET A 57 -9.14 6.01 2.43
N LEU A 58 -10.24 5.28 2.24
CA LEU A 58 -11.60 5.81 2.40
C LEU A 58 -12.24 5.45 3.75
N PHE A 59 -11.91 4.29 4.32
CA PHE A 59 -12.58 3.77 5.52
C PHE A 59 -11.78 3.92 6.82
N GLU A 60 -10.49 4.24 6.78
CA GLU A 60 -9.67 4.46 7.99
C GLU A 60 -9.88 5.84 8.64
N THR A 61 -10.63 6.74 7.98
CA THR A 61 -10.93 8.09 8.49
C THR A 61 -12.28 8.12 9.21
N ALA A 62 -12.48 9.12 10.09
CA ALA A 62 -13.71 9.20 10.90
C ALA A 62 -14.97 9.43 10.04
N SER A 63 -14.81 9.97 8.83
CA SER A 63 -15.86 10.17 7.84
C SER A 63 -15.36 9.87 6.44
N ILE A 64 -16.20 9.23 5.63
CA ILE A 64 -15.89 8.92 4.22
C ILE A 64 -15.61 10.19 3.41
N TRP A 65 -16.20 11.32 3.80
CA TRP A 65 -15.99 12.62 3.18
C TRP A 65 -14.56 13.14 3.39
N SER A 66 -13.96 12.84 4.55
CA SER A 66 -12.57 13.19 4.86
C SER A 66 -11.60 12.40 3.97
N GLY A 67 -11.83 11.09 3.83
CA GLY A 67 -11.06 10.22 2.92
C GLY A 67 -11.17 10.65 1.44
N ILE A 68 -12.36 11.04 0.98
CA ILE A 68 -12.56 11.57 -0.38
C ILE A 68 -11.81 12.90 -0.57
N ALA A 69 -11.83 13.79 0.42
CA ALA A 69 -11.09 15.05 0.35
C ALA A 69 -9.57 14.82 0.27
N GLY A 70 -9.04 13.93 1.11
CA GLY A 70 -7.62 13.56 1.09
C GLY A 70 -7.17 12.96 -0.24
N THR A 71 -7.96 12.03 -0.79
CA THR A 71 -7.68 11.42 -2.10
C THR A 71 -7.79 12.41 -3.25
N ALA A 72 -8.73 13.36 -3.21
CA ALA A 72 -8.83 14.42 -4.21
C ALA A 72 -7.58 15.32 -4.21
N VAL A 73 -7.10 15.75 -3.03
CA VAL A 73 -5.87 16.53 -2.91
C VAL A 73 -4.67 15.72 -3.40
N ALA A 74 -4.59 14.43 -3.05
CA ALA A 74 -3.51 13.55 -3.50
C ALA A 74 -3.45 13.45 -5.03
N VAL A 75 -4.59 13.23 -5.68
CA VAL A 75 -4.68 13.13 -7.15
C VAL A 75 -4.34 14.45 -7.81
N LEU A 76 -4.85 15.57 -7.29
CA LEU A 76 -4.59 16.89 -7.84
C LEU A 76 -3.09 17.22 -7.80
N LEU A 77 -2.43 17.06 -6.65
CA LEU A 77 -1.00 17.35 -6.52
C LEU A 77 -0.12 16.37 -7.30
N SER A 78 -0.53 15.10 -7.38
CA SER A 78 0.16 14.08 -8.20
C SER A 78 0.13 14.44 -9.68
N PHE A 79 -0.98 15.00 -10.17
CA PHE A 79 -1.10 15.46 -11.57
C PHE A 79 -0.08 16.56 -11.91
N PHE A 80 0.25 17.43 -10.96
CA PHE A 80 1.30 18.45 -11.10
C PHE A 80 2.73 17.91 -10.96
N ARG A 81 2.93 16.58 -10.98
CA ARG A 81 4.23 15.89 -10.79
C ARG A 81 4.98 16.37 -9.53
N ARG A 82 4.26 16.68 -8.45
CA ARG A 82 4.87 17.04 -7.17
C ARG A 82 5.52 15.81 -6.52
N GLY A 83 6.49 16.05 -5.62
CA GLY A 83 7.22 14.97 -4.95
C GLY A 83 6.31 14.14 -4.04
N LEU A 84 6.66 12.87 -3.84
CA LEU A 84 5.86 11.94 -3.04
C LEU A 84 5.63 12.45 -1.61
N LEU A 85 6.67 13.01 -0.99
CA LEU A 85 6.59 13.60 0.35
C LEU A 85 5.64 14.80 0.41
N THR A 86 5.65 15.66 -0.62
CA THR A 86 4.77 16.84 -0.66
C THR A 86 3.32 16.43 -0.85
N VAL A 87 3.04 15.43 -1.69
CA VAL A 87 1.69 14.88 -1.89
C VAL A 87 1.18 14.22 -0.60
N SER A 88 2.00 13.41 0.06
CA SER A 88 1.61 12.72 1.30
C SER A 88 1.33 13.71 2.43
N LEU A 89 2.23 14.67 2.69
CA LEU A 89 2.02 15.66 3.75
C LEU A 89 0.78 16.53 3.48
N ALA A 90 0.58 16.97 2.24
CA ALA A 90 -0.59 17.76 1.88
C ALA A 90 -1.90 16.98 2.03
N SER A 91 -1.92 15.69 1.67
CA SER A 91 -3.10 14.84 1.80
C SER A 91 -3.44 14.57 3.26
N ILE A 92 -2.44 14.29 4.10
CA ILE A 92 -2.63 14.12 5.55
C ILE A 92 -3.15 15.40 6.19
N ALA A 93 -2.55 16.56 5.85
CA ALA A 93 -3.00 17.85 6.35
C ALA A 93 -4.46 18.14 5.94
N ALA A 94 -4.82 17.85 4.68
CA ALA A 94 -6.18 18.02 4.18
C ALA A 94 -7.19 17.16 4.95
N VAL A 95 -6.91 15.86 5.13
CA VAL A 95 -7.75 14.94 5.92
C VAL A 95 -7.91 15.43 7.36
N PHE A 96 -6.80 15.84 7.98
CA PHE A 96 -6.83 16.34 9.36
C PHE A 96 -7.68 17.60 9.50
N LEU A 97 -7.54 18.56 8.57
CA LEU A 97 -8.36 19.77 8.54
C LEU A 97 -9.83 19.44 8.32
N THR A 98 -10.15 18.53 7.40
CA THR A 98 -11.54 18.15 7.13
C THR A 98 -12.18 17.42 8.28
N ASP A 99 -11.48 16.49 8.94
CA ASP A 99 -12.00 15.82 10.14
C ASP A 99 -12.16 16.80 11.30
N MET A 100 -11.25 17.76 11.47
CA MET A 100 -11.37 18.77 12.52
C MET A 100 -12.60 19.67 12.33
N ILE A 101 -12.95 19.99 11.08
CA ILE A 101 -14.16 20.75 10.74
C ILE A 101 -15.42 19.90 10.92
N LEU A 102 -15.39 18.62 10.50
CA LEU A 102 -16.54 17.71 10.59
C LEU A 102 -16.87 17.28 12.02
N LEU A 103 -15.87 17.14 12.90
CA LEU A 103 -16.07 16.83 14.32
C LEU A 103 -16.49 18.05 15.16
N LEU A 104 -16.21 19.26 14.68
CA LEU A 104 -16.57 20.51 15.35
C LEU A 104 -18.03 20.94 15.05
N VAL A 105 -18.60 20.43 13.97
CA VAL A 105 -20.01 20.62 13.55
C VAL A 105 -20.89 19.54 14.16
#